data_AF-A0A935PN53-F1
#
_entry.id   AF-A0A935PN53-F1
#
_cell.length_a   1.000
_cell.length_b   1.000
_cell.length_c   1.000
_cell.angle_alpha   90.00
_cell.angle_beta   90.00
_cell.angle_gamma   90.00
#
_symmetry.space_group_name_H-M   'P 1'
#
loop_
_entity.id
_entity.type
_entity.pdbx_description
1 polymer ?
#
loop_
_entity_poly.entity_id
_entity_poly.type
_entity_poly.pdbx_seq_one_letter_code
_entity_poly.pdbx_strand_id
1 'polypeptide(L)' 'WMWLVDEKTLINKTGFSKFGIKFGEVTIFFRKR' A
#
# COMPACT_ATOMS: atom_id res chain seq x y z
N TRP A 1 4.63 1.58 -5.18
CA TRP A 1 5.47 2.73 -4.78
C TRP A 1 4.73 3.51 -3.71
N MET A 2 5.40 4.36 -2.92
CA MET A 2 4.72 5.17 -1.90
C MET A 2 4.38 6.54 -2.51
N TRP A 3 3.13 6.99 -2.39
CA TRP A 3 2.68 8.29 -2.88
C TRP A 3 2.27 9.18 -1.72
N LEU A 4 2.92 10.34 -1.59
CA LEU A 4 2.54 11.35 -0.63
C LEU A 4 1.41 12.19 -1.26
N VAL A 5 0.18 12.01 -0.79
CA VAL A 5 -1.00 12.69 -1.37
C VAL A 5 -1.32 14.02 -0.68
N ASP A 6 -0.85 14.17 0.54
CA ASP A 6 -0.84 15.42 1.29
C ASP A 6 0.34 15.40 2.29
N GLU A 7 0.58 16.50 3.02
CA GLU A 7 1.71 16.63 3.96
C GLU A 7 1.77 15.55 5.05
N LYS A 8 0.68 14.83 5.29
CA LYS A 8 0.53 13.86 6.38
C LYS A 8 0.09 12.47 5.92
N THR A 9 -0.35 12.29 4.68
CA THR A 9 -0.94 11.04 4.18
C THR A 9 -0.08 10.40 3.10
N LEU A 10 0.39 9.19 3.36
CA LEU A 10 1.17 8.37 2.44
C LEU A 10 0.34 7.14 2.02
N ILE A 11 0.18 6.95 0.71
CA ILE A 11 -0.56 5.83 0.13
C ILE A 11 0.41 4.83 -0.48
N ASN A 12 0.10 3.55 -0.32
CA ASN A 12 0.80 2.47 -1.01
C ASN A 12 -0.20 1.47 -1.59
N LYS A 13 0.04 1.03 -2.82
CA LYS A 13 -0.67 -0.10 -3.43
C LYS A 13 0.35 -1.21 -3.69
N THR A 14 0.09 -2.39 -3.13
CA THR A 14 0.98 -3.56 -3.22
C THR A 14 0.19 -4.83 -3.47
N GLY A 15 0.68 -5.69 -4.35
CA GLY A 15 0.18 -7.05 -4.55
C GLY A 15 0.94 -8.05 -3.69
N PHE A 16 0.30 -9.13 -3.25
CA PHE A 16 0.98 -10.19 -2.52
C PHE A 16 0.65 -11.59 -3.06
N SER A 17 1.64 -12.47 -2.93
CA SER A 17 1.58 -13.86 -3.34
C SER A 17 2.14 -14.75 -2.23
N LYS A 18 1.63 -15.97 -2.10
CA LYS A 18 2.13 -16.98 -1.16
C LYS A 18 2.21 -18.32 -1.88
N PHE A 19 3.33 -19.03 -1.74
CA PHE A 19 3.58 -20.30 -2.46
C PHE A 19 3.38 -20.21 -3.98
N GLY A 20 3.74 -19.07 -4.58
CA GLY A 20 3.55 -18.83 -6.03
C GLY A 20 2.12 -18.47 -6.45
N ILE A 21 1.15 -18.52 -5.53
CA ILE A 21 -0.26 -18.17 -5.80
C ILE A 21 -0.47 -16.68 -5.51
N LYS A 22 -1.08 -15.93 -6.45
CA LYS A 22 -1.45 -14.52 -6.26
C LYS A 22 -2.71 -14.45 -5.39
N PHE A 23 -2.62 -13.77 -4.25
CA PHE A 23 -3.74 -13.63 -3.31
C PHE A 23 -4.53 -12.34 -3.53
N GLY A 24 -3.88 -11.29 -4.04
CA GLY A 24 -4.57 -10.08 -4.40
C GLY A 24 -3.72 -8.83 -4.24
N GLU A 25 -4.41 -7.70 -4.11
CA GLU A 25 -3.84 -6.36 -3.99
C GLU A 25 -4.40 -5.69 -2.74
N VAL A 26 -3.54 -4.95 -2.04
CA VAL A 26 -3.89 -4.15 -0.87
C VAL A 26 -3.50 -2.69 -1.12
N THR A 27 -4.36 -1.78 -0.66
CA THR A 27 -4.05 -0.34 -0.59
C THR A 27 -3.99 0.08 0.86
N ILE A 28 -2.85 0.64 1.29
CA ILE A 28 -2.58 1.05 2.67
C ILE A 28 -2.41 2.57 2.71
N PHE A 29 -3.03 3.19 3.71
CA PHE A 29 -2.94 4.62 3.97
C PHE A 29 -2.26 4.83 5.33
N PHE A 30 -1.13 5.53 5.34
CA PHE A 30 -0.44 5.94 6.56
C PHE A 30 -0.71 7.41 6.80
N ARG A 31 -1.17 7.77 8.00
CA ARG A 31 -1.40 9.17 8.40
C ARG A 31 -0.56 9.53 9.62
N LYS A 32 0.28 10.57 9.48
CA LYS A 32 1.06 11.12 10.59
C LYS A 32 0.13 11.90 11.54
N ARG A 33 0.22 11.60 12.85
CA ARG A 33 -0.47 12.36 13.92
C ARG A 33 0.36 13.59 14.28
#